data_AF-A0AAD7LHS0-F1
#
_entry.id   AF-A0AAD7LHS0-F1
#
_cell.length_a   1.000
_cell.length_b   1.000
_cell.length_c   1.000
_cell.angle_alpha   90.00
_cell.angle_beta   90.00
_cell.angle_gamma   90.00
#
_symmetry.space_group_name_H-M   'P 1'
#
loop_
_entity.id
_entity.type
_entity.pdbx_description
1 polymer ?
#
loop_
_entity_poly.entity_id
_entity_poly.type
_entity_poly.pdbx_seq_one_letter_code
_entity_poly.pdbx_strand_id
1 'polypeptide(L)'
;MGQFTRSDLVIPLNSADIANEAMVTRFASISTRKLTNALKFLTIDGCMVATSDYSEFHKAIKKHALTSLLGPTAQKRHRCHRDAMVDNLSRKLHTHVTTSPNQTINFRELFRSEQFGVALKEALGKDIVEPIYVEELGSTLSREEIFKILVIDPMEGAIEVDWRDFFPYLKWIPNKSLEMKLQRLTFRRNAVMSALMKEQKKRIASGEELECYFDYLLSEAKELTEEQISMLLWEIIIEVPDTTVVAAEWAMFELAKDQNRQNRLYQEPQNICGHEKITEENLRQLPYLGAVFHETLRKHSPVPIIPFRYVHEDTELGGFHVPAGSEIAINLYGCNMDKKKWENPRVEA
;
A
#
# COMPACT_ATOMS: atom_id res chain seq x y z
N MET A 1 -17.76 -17.04 39.11
CA MET A 1 -16.52 -16.22 39.12
C MET A 1 -16.14 -15.98 37.67
N GLY A 2 -16.36 -14.77 37.17
CA GLY A 2 -16.07 -14.44 35.77
C GLY A 2 -14.58 -14.52 35.51
N GLN A 3 -14.17 -15.34 34.55
CA GLN A 3 -12.87 -15.18 33.91
C GLN A 3 -12.86 -13.79 33.30
N PHE A 4 -12.17 -12.85 33.95
CA PHE A 4 -11.77 -11.61 33.31
C PHE A 4 -10.95 -12.03 32.09
N THR A 5 -11.52 -11.88 30.89
CA THR A 5 -10.78 -12.04 29.64
C THR A 5 -9.57 -11.14 29.73
N ARG A 6 -8.38 -11.76 29.81
CA ARG A 6 -7.08 -11.10 29.90
C ARG A 6 -7.07 -9.98 28.86
N SER A 7 -6.87 -8.74 29.31
CA SER A 7 -6.69 -7.59 28.41
C SER A 7 -5.68 -7.96 27.33
N ASP A 8 -6.01 -7.68 26.08
CA ASP A 8 -5.18 -8.05 24.94
C ASP A 8 -3.75 -7.51 25.11
N LEU A 9 -2.80 -8.43 25.27
CA LEU A 9 -1.40 -8.10 25.49
C LEU A 9 -0.77 -7.74 24.14
N VAL A 10 -0.41 -6.47 23.94
CA VAL A 10 0.34 -6.03 22.77
C VAL A 10 1.83 -5.98 23.09
N ILE A 11 2.65 -6.69 22.31
CA ILE A 11 4.09 -6.81 22.50
C ILE A 11 4.79 -6.08 21.33
N PRO A 12 5.39 -4.90 21.57
CA PRO A 12 6.13 -4.18 20.55
C PRO A 12 7.52 -4.80 20.35
N LEU A 13 7.88 -5.09 19.09
CA LEU A 13 9.22 -5.51 18.70
C LEU A 13 9.97 -4.33 18.10
N ASN A 14 11.00 -3.85 18.81
CA ASN A 14 11.83 -2.70 18.41
C ASN A 14 13.25 -3.09 17.96
N SER A 15 13.55 -4.39 17.88
CA SER A 15 14.85 -4.92 17.45
C SER A 15 14.68 -5.69 16.15
N ALA A 16 15.56 -5.42 15.18
CA ALA A 16 15.58 -6.14 13.92
C ALA A 16 15.83 -7.65 14.10
N ASP A 17 16.65 -8.03 15.10
CA ASP A 17 16.96 -9.44 15.36
C ASP A 17 15.74 -10.19 15.89
N ILE A 18 14.99 -9.59 16.83
CA ILE A 18 13.78 -10.19 17.40
C ILE A 18 12.64 -10.16 16.38
N ALA A 19 12.53 -9.10 15.58
CA ALA A 19 11.57 -9.04 14.48
C ALA A 19 11.87 -10.13 13.42
N ASN A 20 13.14 -10.41 13.14
CA ASN A 20 13.56 -11.50 12.26
C ASN A 20 13.20 -12.87 12.87
N GLU A 21 13.52 -13.10 14.14
CA GLU A 21 13.12 -14.32 14.87
C GLU A 21 11.60 -14.54 14.78
N ALA A 22 10.80 -13.50 15.04
CA ALA A 22 9.36 -13.55 14.96
C ALA A 22 8.85 -13.88 13.54
N MET A 23 9.35 -13.19 12.52
CA MET A 23 8.85 -13.30 11.14
C MET A 23 9.43 -14.48 10.34
N VAL A 24 10.47 -15.14 10.85
CA VAL A 24 11.14 -16.24 10.17
C VAL A 24 11.06 -17.51 11.02
N THR A 25 11.70 -17.51 12.18
CA THR A 25 11.84 -18.70 13.03
C THR A 25 10.53 -19.08 13.72
N ARG A 26 9.79 -18.08 14.20
CA ARG A 26 8.54 -18.26 14.98
C ARG A 26 7.30 -17.88 14.18
N PHE A 27 7.42 -17.69 12.87
CA PHE A 27 6.31 -17.24 12.03
C PHE A 27 5.09 -18.15 12.15
N ALA A 28 5.30 -19.47 12.24
CA ALA A 28 4.23 -20.44 12.38
C ALA A 28 3.26 -20.06 13.50
N SER A 29 3.76 -19.68 14.68
CA SER A 29 2.98 -19.31 15.87
C SER A 29 2.31 -17.94 15.79
N ILE A 30 2.72 -17.09 14.83
CA ILE A 30 2.21 -15.72 14.63
C ILE A 30 1.63 -15.48 13.23
N SER A 31 1.29 -16.57 12.54
CA SER A 31 0.93 -16.54 11.12
C SER A 31 -0.48 -15.98 10.83
N THR A 32 -1.27 -15.75 11.88
CA THR A 32 -2.62 -15.20 11.84
C THR A 32 -2.66 -13.73 12.29
N ARG A 33 -3.82 -13.11 12.18
CA ARG A 33 -4.08 -11.70 12.48
C ARG A 33 -5.33 -11.59 13.33
N LYS A 34 -5.35 -10.55 14.17
CA LYS A 34 -6.54 -10.11 14.87
C LYS A 34 -6.93 -8.75 14.31
N LEU A 35 -7.77 -8.76 13.27
CA LEU A 35 -8.22 -7.52 12.64
C LEU A 35 -9.13 -6.73 13.58
N THR A 36 -8.95 -5.41 13.59
CA THR A 36 -9.87 -4.45 14.22
C THR A 36 -11.25 -4.53 13.55
N ASN A 37 -12.30 -4.06 14.22
CA ASN A 37 -13.63 -4.05 13.60
C ASN A 37 -13.63 -3.21 12.31
N ALA A 38 -12.92 -2.08 12.30
CA ALA A 38 -12.75 -1.26 11.11
C ALA A 38 -12.16 -2.04 9.92
N LEU A 39 -11.05 -2.76 10.14
CA LEU A 39 -10.42 -3.55 9.09
C LEU A 39 -11.28 -4.72 8.64
N LYS A 40 -12.03 -5.38 9.53
CA LYS A 40 -12.97 -6.45 9.13
C LYS A 40 -14.07 -5.94 8.21
N PHE A 41 -14.68 -4.81 8.56
CA PHE A 41 -15.73 -4.19 7.73
C PHE A 41 -15.21 -3.70 6.38
N LEU A 42 -14.01 -3.09 6.37
CA LEU A 42 -13.43 -2.58 5.13
C LEU A 42 -12.87 -3.71 4.26
N THR A 43 -12.32 -4.77 4.82
CA THR A 43 -11.61 -5.78 4.01
C THR A 43 -12.38 -7.07 3.76
N ILE A 44 -13.69 -7.09 4.04
CA ILE A 44 -14.52 -8.30 3.91
C ILE A 44 -13.88 -9.45 4.70
N ASP A 45 -13.67 -9.19 5.98
CA ASP A 45 -13.03 -10.10 6.92
C ASP A 45 -11.63 -10.57 6.49
N GLY A 46 -10.82 -9.65 5.96
CA GLY A 46 -9.43 -9.93 5.63
C GLY A 46 -9.19 -10.48 4.22
N CYS A 47 -10.10 -10.25 3.27
CA CYS A 47 -10.02 -10.72 1.89
C CYS A 47 -8.99 -9.93 1.02
N MET A 48 -7.76 -9.82 1.51
CA MET A 48 -6.62 -9.18 0.85
C MET A 48 -5.33 -9.91 1.23
N VAL A 49 -4.27 -9.80 0.43
CA VAL A 49 -2.95 -10.33 0.83
C VAL A 49 -2.47 -9.65 2.11
N ALA A 50 -2.69 -8.35 2.24
CA ALA A 50 -2.24 -7.55 3.37
C ALA A 50 -2.97 -7.83 4.69
N THR A 51 -4.19 -8.35 4.68
CA THR A 51 -5.02 -8.54 5.89
C THR A 51 -5.49 -9.98 6.13
N SER A 52 -5.28 -10.91 5.19
CA SER A 52 -5.59 -12.33 5.40
C SER A 52 -4.60 -13.02 6.34
N ASP A 53 -5.13 -14.05 7.02
CA ASP A 53 -4.33 -15.04 7.74
C ASP A 53 -3.56 -15.93 6.78
N TYR A 54 -2.37 -16.38 7.19
CA TYR A 54 -1.59 -17.32 6.39
C TYR A 54 -2.32 -18.67 6.27
N SER A 55 -2.91 -18.89 5.11
CA SER A 55 -3.80 -20.01 4.78
C SER A 55 -3.63 -20.40 3.31
N GLU A 56 -4.30 -21.46 2.86
CA GLU A 56 -4.34 -21.80 1.43
C GLU A 56 -4.97 -20.68 0.59
N PHE A 57 -5.97 -19.97 1.14
CA PHE A 57 -6.54 -18.79 0.51
C PHE A 57 -5.48 -17.69 0.31
N HIS A 58 -4.76 -17.31 1.38
CA HIS A 58 -3.68 -16.31 1.29
C HIS A 58 -2.62 -16.69 0.25
N LYS A 59 -2.20 -17.96 0.24
CA LYS A 59 -1.22 -18.46 -0.74
C LYS A 59 -1.74 -18.33 -2.17
N ALA A 60 -3.02 -18.64 -2.41
CA ALA A 60 -3.65 -18.52 -3.73
C ALA A 60 -3.71 -17.05 -4.20
N ILE A 61 -4.27 -16.14 -3.41
CA ILE A 61 -4.39 -14.73 -3.80
C ILE A 61 -3.01 -14.04 -3.94
N LYS A 62 -2.04 -14.41 -3.09
CA LYS A 62 -0.66 -13.95 -3.22
C LYS A 62 -0.01 -14.44 -4.51
N LYS A 63 -0.26 -15.70 -4.90
CA LYS A 63 0.23 -16.26 -6.18
C LYS A 63 -0.33 -15.49 -7.37
N HIS A 64 -1.61 -15.14 -7.36
CA HIS A 64 -2.22 -14.32 -8.41
C HIS A 64 -1.57 -12.94 -8.51
N ALA A 65 -1.39 -12.24 -7.39
CA ALA A 65 -0.71 -10.95 -7.35
C ALA A 65 0.75 -11.04 -7.84
N LEU A 66 1.50 -12.06 -7.41
CA LEU A 66 2.86 -12.30 -7.90
C LEU A 66 2.90 -12.59 -9.40
N THR A 67 1.95 -13.36 -9.92
CA THR A 67 1.95 -13.77 -11.33
C THR A 67 1.60 -12.62 -12.26
N SER A 68 0.67 -11.76 -11.85
CA SER A 68 0.11 -10.73 -12.74
C SER A 68 0.67 -9.32 -12.51
N LEU A 69 1.26 -9.04 -11.34
CA LEU A 69 1.70 -7.69 -10.98
C LEU A 69 3.16 -7.64 -10.49
N LEU A 70 3.47 -8.40 -9.43
CA LEU A 70 4.69 -8.18 -8.66
C LEU A 70 5.89 -8.99 -9.14
N GLY A 71 5.67 -10.07 -9.90
CA GLY A 71 6.72 -10.94 -10.41
C GLY A 71 7.52 -10.28 -11.55
N PRO A 72 8.75 -10.72 -11.83
CA PRO A 72 9.63 -10.07 -12.82
C PRO A 72 9.01 -9.95 -14.22
N THR A 73 8.30 -10.99 -14.67
CA THR A 73 7.61 -10.99 -15.97
C THR A 73 6.47 -9.98 -16.00
N ALA A 74 5.69 -9.91 -14.91
CA ALA A 74 4.60 -8.95 -14.78
C ALA A 74 5.11 -7.51 -14.70
N GLN A 75 6.14 -7.25 -13.91
CA GLN A 75 6.78 -5.93 -13.82
C GLN A 75 7.27 -5.45 -15.19
N LYS A 76 7.83 -6.35 -16.01
CA LYS A 76 8.24 -6.03 -17.38
C LYS A 76 7.04 -5.72 -18.29
N ARG A 77 5.94 -6.45 -18.17
CA ARG A 77 4.69 -6.20 -18.91
C ARG A 77 4.12 -4.81 -18.60
N HIS A 78 4.02 -4.47 -17.32
CA HIS A 78 3.46 -3.19 -16.85
C HIS A 78 4.40 -2.00 -16.95
N ARG A 79 5.63 -2.19 -17.47
CA ARG A 79 6.61 -1.11 -17.59
C ARG A 79 6.08 0.09 -18.38
N CYS A 80 5.34 -0.15 -19.45
CA CYS A 80 4.81 0.91 -20.29
C CYS A 80 4.00 1.94 -19.50
N HIS A 81 3.28 1.52 -18.45
CA HIS A 81 2.53 2.41 -17.58
C HIS A 81 3.45 3.31 -16.74
N ARG A 82 4.56 2.78 -16.23
CA ARG A 82 5.56 3.54 -15.47
C ARG A 82 6.39 4.46 -16.36
N ASP A 83 6.74 4.03 -17.57
CA ASP A 83 7.42 4.90 -18.56
C ASP A 83 6.53 6.08 -18.95
N ALA A 84 5.25 5.82 -19.24
CA ALA A 84 4.28 6.87 -19.55
C ALA A 84 4.08 7.84 -18.38
N MET A 85 4.05 7.33 -17.14
CA MET A 85 4.02 8.14 -15.92
C MET A 85 5.21 9.09 -15.85
N VAL A 86 6.43 8.59 -16.06
CA VAL A 86 7.67 9.39 -16.05
C VAL A 86 7.66 10.45 -17.16
N ASP A 87 7.19 10.09 -18.36
CA ASP A 87 7.08 11.04 -19.48
C ASP A 87 6.05 12.13 -19.21
N ASN A 88 4.91 11.78 -18.61
CA ASN A 88 3.88 12.75 -18.23
C ASN A 88 4.38 13.72 -17.17
N LEU A 89 5.03 13.21 -16.13
CA LEU A 89 5.65 14.04 -15.08
C LEU A 89 6.70 14.98 -15.67
N SER A 90 7.62 14.43 -16.48
CA SER A 90 8.66 15.22 -17.13
C SER A 90 8.07 16.33 -17.98
N ARG A 91 7.05 16.04 -18.78
CA ARG A 91 6.35 17.02 -19.61
C ARG A 91 5.68 18.11 -18.77
N LYS A 92 4.96 17.73 -17.71
CA LYS A 92 4.31 18.68 -16.79
C LYS A 92 5.34 19.61 -16.13
N LEU A 93 6.46 19.07 -15.68
CA LEU A 93 7.55 19.84 -15.08
C LEU A 93 8.22 20.79 -16.09
N HIS A 94 8.50 20.34 -17.32
CA HIS A 94 9.06 21.19 -18.37
C HIS A 94 8.10 22.33 -18.76
N THR A 95 6.81 22.02 -18.94
CA THR A 95 5.78 23.05 -19.19
C THR A 95 5.76 24.06 -18.04
N HIS A 96 5.72 23.59 -16.79
CA HIS A 96 5.71 24.48 -15.63
C HIS A 96 6.92 25.41 -15.56
N VAL A 97 8.13 24.89 -15.77
CA VAL A 97 9.37 25.69 -15.76
C VAL A 97 9.38 26.72 -16.88
N THR A 98 8.81 26.39 -18.05
CA THR A 98 8.76 27.32 -19.19
C THR A 98 7.67 28.39 -19.06
N THR A 99 6.52 28.06 -18.47
CA THR A 99 5.41 29.01 -18.31
C THR A 99 5.53 29.87 -17.07
N SER A 100 6.03 29.29 -15.97
CA SER A 100 6.02 29.89 -14.63
C SER A 100 7.30 29.53 -13.84
N PRO A 101 8.49 29.95 -14.29
CA PRO A 101 9.78 29.48 -13.77
C PRO A 101 9.98 29.71 -12.26
N ASN A 102 9.35 30.74 -11.71
CA ASN A 102 9.49 31.12 -10.30
C ASN A 102 8.32 30.59 -9.42
N GLN A 103 7.36 29.87 -9.99
CA GLN A 103 6.23 29.33 -9.25
C GLN A 103 6.60 28.00 -8.60
N THR A 104 6.31 27.85 -7.32
CA THR A 104 6.50 26.58 -6.59
C THR A 104 5.48 25.53 -7.04
N ILE A 105 5.89 24.26 -7.04
CA ILE A 105 5.01 23.12 -7.33
C ILE A 105 4.70 22.33 -6.05
N ASN A 106 3.49 21.79 -5.97
CA ASN A 106 3.17 20.77 -4.99
C ASN A 106 3.52 19.38 -5.56
N PHE A 107 4.67 18.83 -5.15
CA PHE A 107 5.15 17.53 -5.64
C PHE A 107 4.15 16.40 -5.36
N ARG A 108 3.53 16.40 -4.16
CA ARG A 108 2.58 15.36 -3.75
C ARG A 108 1.38 15.30 -4.69
N GLU A 109 0.77 16.44 -5.00
CA GLU A 109 -0.41 16.49 -5.89
C GLU A 109 -0.07 16.01 -7.30
N LEU A 110 1.05 16.46 -7.84
CA LEU A 110 1.52 16.08 -9.17
C LEU A 110 1.76 14.57 -9.27
N PHE A 111 2.47 14.00 -8.28
CA PHE A 111 2.87 12.60 -8.32
C PHE A 111 1.73 11.64 -7.97
N ARG A 112 0.86 12.03 -7.02
CA ARG A 112 -0.33 11.26 -6.62
C ARG A 112 -1.25 10.96 -7.79
N SER A 113 -1.57 11.95 -8.62
CA SER A 113 -2.48 11.74 -9.76
C SER A 113 -1.93 10.70 -10.73
N GLU A 114 -0.63 10.71 -10.97
CA GLU A 114 0.06 9.80 -11.89
C GLU A 114 0.15 8.39 -11.31
N GLN A 115 0.50 8.26 -10.02
CA GLN A 115 0.53 6.98 -9.31
C GLN A 115 -0.85 6.33 -9.22
N PHE A 116 -1.90 7.11 -8.96
CA PHE A 116 -3.28 6.61 -9.01
C PHE A 116 -3.63 6.09 -10.41
N GLY A 117 -3.17 6.77 -11.45
CA GLY A 117 -3.37 6.35 -12.83
C GLY A 117 -2.61 5.08 -13.21
N VAL A 118 -1.44 4.82 -12.61
CA VAL A 118 -0.72 3.55 -12.76
C VAL A 118 -1.48 2.42 -12.06
N ALA A 119 -1.91 2.64 -10.81
CA ALA A 119 -2.66 1.64 -10.05
C ALA A 119 -3.97 1.23 -10.76
N LEU A 120 -4.69 2.19 -11.34
CA LEU A 120 -5.90 1.92 -12.13
C LEU A 120 -5.60 1.14 -13.42
N LYS A 121 -4.52 1.46 -14.14
CA LYS A 121 -4.13 0.73 -15.35
C LYS A 121 -3.71 -0.71 -15.02
N GLU A 122 -2.90 -0.90 -13.98
CA GLU A 122 -2.45 -2.23 -13.57
C GLU A 122 -3.62 -3.09 -13.04
N ALA A 123 -4.56 -2.50 -12.28
CA ALA A 123 -5.73 -3.21 -11.75
C ALA A 123 -6.82 -3.46 -12.81
N LEU A 124 -7.23 -2.41 -13.53
CA LEU A 124 -8.45 -2.36 -14.36
C LEU A 124 -8.17 -2.08 -15.84
N GLY A 125 -6.91 -2.00 -16.27
CA GLY A 125 -6.53 -1.88 -17.68
C GLY A 125 -6.76 -0.50 -18.29
N LYS A 126 -7.22 0.48 -17.51
CA LYS A 126 -7.32 1.87 -17.95
C LYS A 126 -7.23 2.86 -16.82
N ASP A 127 -6.87 4.07 -17.20
CA ASP A 127 -6.96 5.24 -16.35
C ASP A 127 -8.36 5.87 -16.39
N ILE A 128 -8.70 6.66 -15.37
CA ILE A 128 -9.94 7.42 -15.30
C ILE A 128 -9.64 8.90 -15.59
N VAL A 129 -9.61 9.25 -16.87
CA VAL A 129 -9.34 10.64 -17.31
C VAL A 129 -10.60 11.49 -17.21
N GLU A 130 -11.75 10.92 -17.59
CA GLU A 130 -13.04 11.60 -17.59
C GLU A 130 -13.88 11.22 -16.36
N PRO A 131 -14.76 12.12 -15.89
CA PRO A 131 -15.72 11.80 -14.84
C PRO A 131 -16.61 10.61 -15.21
N ILE A 132 -16.92 9.74 -14.25
CA ILE A 132 -17.75 8.55 -14.47
C ILE A 132 -19.07 8.67 -13.73
N TYR A 133 -20.17 8.26 -14.36
CA TYR A 133 -21.46 8.14 -13.67
C TYR A 133 -21.52 6.83 -12.89
N VAL A 134 -21.82 6.92 -11.59
CA VAL A 134 -22.00 5.77 -10.70
C VAL A 134 -23.48 5.68 -10.32
N GLU A 135 -24.16 4.67 -10.87
CA GLU A 135 -25.60 4.49 -10.79
C GLU A 135 -26.09 4.37 -9.34
N GLU A 136 -25.40 3.59 -8.52
CA GLU A 136 -25.72 3.34 -7.12
C GLU A 136 -25.54 4.59 -6.24
N LEU A 137 -24.77 5.57 -6.71
CA LEU A 137 -24.58 6.86 -6.04
C LEU A 137 -25.40 7.99 -6.68
N GLY A 138 -26.09 7.72 -7.80
CA GLY A 138 -26.88 8.72 -8.53
C GLY A 138 -26.09 9.96 -8.94
N SER A 139 -24.78 9.86 -9.15
CA SER A 139 -23.90 11.01 -9.37
C SER A 139 -22.75 10.70 -10.32
N THR A 140 -22.29 11.74 -11.04
CA THR A 140 -21.06 11.70 -11.82
C THR A 140 -19.90 12.13 -10.95
N LEU A 141 -18.91 11.26 -10.80
CA LEU A 141 -17.75 11.46 -9.96
C LEU A 141 -16.54 11.88 -10.79
N SER A 142 -15.87 12.94 -10.34
CA SER A 142 -14.55 13.32 -10.83
C SER A 142 -13.48 12.33 -10.40
N ARG A 143 -12.32 12.37 -11.08
CA ARG A 143 -11.14 11.58 -10.72
C ARG A 143 -10.73 11.75 -9.25
N GLU A 144 -10.78 12.98 -8.74
CA GLU A 144 -10.40 13.29 -7.35
C GLU A 144 -11.40 12.70 -6.35
N GLU A 145 -12.70 12.73 -6.66
CA GLU A 145 -13.72 12.10 -5.81
C GLU A 145 -13.57 10.58 -5.79
N ILE A 146 -13.24 9.97 -6.93
CA ILE A 146 -12.96 8.52 -7.01
C ILE A 146 -11.72 8.19 -6.20
N PHE A 147 -10.63 8.96 -6.34
CA PHE A 147 -9.42 8.79 -5.53
C PHE A 147 -9.74 8.88 -4.04
N LYS A 148 -10.54 9.86 -3.64
CA LYS A 148 -10.97 10.02 -2.25
C LYS A 148 -11.78 8.81 -1.76
N ILE A 149 -12.76 8.34 -2.54
CA ILE A 149 -13.62 7.20 -2.17
C ILE A 149 -12.85 5.88 -2.11
N LEU A 150 -11.89 5.67 -3.02
CA LEU A 150 -11.16 4.40 -3.12
C LEU A 150 -9.89 4.36 -2.27
N VAL A 151 -9.29 5.49 -1.94
CA VAL A 151 -7.98 5.55 -1.27
C VAL A 151 -8.06 6.28 0.07
N ILE A 152 -8.35 7.58 0.06
CA ILE A 152 -8.26 8.42 1.26
C ILE A 152 -9.29 8.03 2.32
N ASP A 153 -10.58 8.00 1.97
CA ASP A 153 -11.64 7.73 2.93
C ASP A 153 -11.49 6.34 3.57
N PRO A 154 -11.15 5.26 2.84
CA PRO A 154 -10.87 3.96 3.45
C PRO A 154 -9.60 3.90 4.28
N MET A 155 -8.53 4.62 3.91
CA MET A 155 -7.31 4.70 4.73
C MET A 155 -7.58 5.40 6.07
N GLU A 156 -8.36 6.49 6.06
CA GLU A 156 -8.86 7.11 7.29
C GLU A 156 -9.76 6.16 8.09
N GLY A 157 -10.64 5.42 7.39
CA GLY A 157 -11.49 4.42 8.00
C GLY A 157 -10.71 3.27 8.67
N ALA A 158 -9.58 2.86 8.10
CA ALA A 158 -8.77 1.75 8.61
C ALA A 158 -8.10 2.05 9.95
N ILE A 159 -7.85 3.33 10.25
CA ILE A 159 -7.28 3.81 11.52
C ILE A 159 -8.34 4.22 12.54
N GLU A 160 -9.62 4.12 12.20
CA GLU A 160 -10.70 4.38 13.15
C GLU A 160 -10.63 3.42 14.33
N VAL A 161 -10.67 4.00 15.53
CA VAL A 161 -10.55 3.26 16.78
C VAL A 161 -11.93 2.85 17.25
N ASP A 162 -12.22 1.55 17.18
CA ASP A 162 -13.36 1.00 17.91
C ASP A 162 -12.94 0.68 19.33
N TRP A 163 -13.44 1.43 20.31
CA TRP A 163 -13.14 1.19 21.72
C TRP A 163 -13.54 -0.23 22.17
N ARG A 164 -14.46 -0.90 21.47
CA ARG A 164 -14.86 -2.30 21.70
C ARG A 164 -13.76 -3.31 21.40
N ASP A 165 -12.77 -2.93 20.59
CA ASP A 165 -11.59 -3.75 20.33
C ASP A 165 -10.68 -3.83 21.57
N PHE A 166 -10.72 -2.82 22.45
CA PHE A 166 -9.95 -2.77 23.71
C PHE A 166 -10.74 -3.26 24.92
N PHE A 167 -12.07 -3.19 24.86
CA PHE A 167 -12.95 -3.62 25.94
C PHE A 167 -13.94 -4.70 25.46
N PRO A 168 -13.47 -5.94 25.23
CA PRO A 168 -14.31 -7.00 24.67
C PRO A 168 -15.57 -7.32 25.49
N TYR A 169 -15.52 -7.12 26.81
CA TYR A 169 -16.66 -7.31 27.72
C TYR A 169 -17.79 -6.29 27.51
N LEU A 170 -17.55 -5.22 26.74
CA LEU A 170 -18.52 -4.21 26.35
C LEU A 170 -18.98 -4.34 24.88
N LYS A 171 -18.61 -5.41 24.17
CA LYS A 171 -19.00 -5.63 22.76
C LYS A 171 -20.51 -5.57 22.50
N TRP A 172 -21.33 -5.83 23.52
CA TRP A 172 -22.79 -5.77 23.43
C TRP A 172 -23.33 -4.33 23.31
N ILE A 173 -22.54 -3.31 23.65
CA ILE A 173 -22.91 -1.91 23.48
C ILE A 173 -22.68 -1.53 22.00
N PRO A 174 -23.70 -1.02 21.30
CA PRO A 174 -23.55 -0.64 19.89
C PRO A 174 -22.70 0.63 19.74
N ASN A 175 -21.82 0.66 18.74
CA ASN A 175 -21.09 1.85 18.33
C ASN A 175 -21.63 2.35 16.98
N LYS A 176 -22.88 2.81 16.98
CA LYS A 176 -23.63 3.13 15.75
C LYS A 176 -22.94 4.17 14.87
N SER A 177 -22.26 5.16 15.46
CA SER A 177 -21.57 6.20 14.68
C SER A 177 -20.45 5.61 13.83
N LEU A 178 -19.61 4.74 14.44
CA LEU A 178 -18.54 4.07 13.72
C LEU A 178 -19.10 3.09 12.70
N GLU A 179 -20.09 2.28 13.08
CA GLU A 179 -20.74 1.31 12.18
C GLU A 179 -21.34 2.00 10.95
N MET A 180 -22.10 3.09 11.14
CA MET A 180 -22.66 3.86 10.02
C MET A 180 -21.57 4.50 9.16
N LYS A 181 -20.48 5.00 9.76
CA LYS A 181 -19.33 5.53 9.01
C LYS A 181 -18.74 4.44 8.13
N LEU A 182 -18.37 3.29 8.70
CA LEU A 182 -17.77 2.17 7.97
C LEU A 182 -18.71 1.61 6.89
N GLN A 183 -20.00 1.47 7.18
CA GLN A 183 -21.01 1.07 6.19
C GLN A 183 -21.08 2.04 5.01
N ARG A 184 -21.04 3.35 5.27
CA ARG A 184 -21.01 4.37 4.20
C ARG A 184 -19.75 4.27 3.35
N LEU A 185 -18.59 4.08 3.98
CA LEU A 185 -17.31 3.91 3.27
C LEU A 185 -17.34 2.69 2.36
N THR A 186 -17.70 1.53 2.91
CA THR A 186 -17.81 0.25 2.19
C THR A 186 -18.82 0.35 1.05
N PHE A 187 -19.99 0.95 1.28
CA PHE A 187 -21.00 1.13 0.24
C PHE A 187 -20.49 1.98 -0.92
N ARG A 188 -19.90 3.14 -0.64
CA ARG A 188 -19.38 4.04 -1.68
C ARG A 188 -18.26 3.39 -2.48
N ARG A 189 -17.32 2.72 -1.81
CA ARG A 189 -16.25 1.98 -2.48
C ARG A 189 -16.85 0.90 -3.38
N ASN A 190 -17.76 0.08 -2.87
CA ASN A 190 -18.37 -1.00 -3.65
C ASN A 190 -19.09 -0.47 -4.89
N ALA A 191 -19.87 0.62 -4.77
CA ALA A 191 -20.53 1.26 -5.90
C ALA A 191 -19.53 1.70 -6.99
N VAL A 192 -18.45 2.39 -6.58
CA VAL A 192 -17.41 2.83 -7.52
C VAL A 192 -16.69 1.65 -8.16
N MET A 193 -16.27 0.65 -7.38
CA MET A 193 -15.60 -0.54 -7.91
C MET A 193 -16.49 -1.31 -8.89
N SER A 194 -17.78 -1.48 -8.57
CA SER A 194 -18.75 -2.11 -9.46
C SER A 194 -18.88 -1.37 -10.80
N ALA A 195 -18.96 -0.03 -10.78
CA ALA A 195 -19.01 0.77 -12.00
C ALA A 195 -17.74 0.60 -12.86
N LEU A 196 -16.56 0.61 -12.22
CA LEU A 196 -15.28 0.44 -12.90
C LEU A 196 -15.12 -0.98 -13.49
N MET A 197 -15.48 -2.01 -12.74
CA MET A 197 -15.44 -3.39 -13.20
C MET A 197 -16.42 -3.65 -14.34
N LYS A 198 -17.64 -3.11 -14.26
CA LYS A 198 -18.65 -3.19 -15.33
C LYS A 198 -18.13 -2.59 -16.63
N GLU A 199 -17.45 -1.46 -16.52
CA GLU A 199 -16.87 -0.78 -17.66
C GLU A 199 -15.69 -1.57 -18.28
N GLN A 200 -14.83 -2.18 -17.45
CA GLN A 200 -13.76 -3.05 -17.96
C GLN A 200 -14.31 -4.32 -18.61
N LYS A 201 -15.37 -4.93 -18.05
CA LYS A 201 -16.05 -6.08 -18.68
C LYS A 201 -16.59 -5.77 -20.07
N LYS A 202 -17.07 -4.53 -20.32
CA LYS A 202 -17.49 -4.12 -21.67
C LYS A 202 -16.34 -4.06 -22.67
N ARG A 203 -15.16 -3.60 -22.24
CA ARG A 203 -13.94 -3.55 -23.08
C ARG A 203 -13.45 -4.94 -23.49
N ILE A 204 -13.50 -5.88 -22.54
CA ILE A 204 -13.21 -7.30 -22.83
C ILE A 204 -14.19 -7.82 -23.89
N ALA A 205 -15.48 -7.53 -23.75
CA ALA A 205 -16.50 -7.96 -24.71
C ALA A 205 -16.34 -7.33 -26.10
N SER A 206 -15.70 -6.17 -26.23
CA SER A 206 -15.36 -5.55 -27.53
C SER A 206 -14.09 -6.11 -28.17
N GLY A 207 -13.39 -7.06 -27.52
CA GLY A 207 -12.21 -7.72 -28.08
C GLY A 207 -10.90 -6.96 -27.92
N GLU A 208 -10.83 -5.99 -27.00
CA GLU A 208 -9.56 -5.36 -26.62
C GLU A 208 -8.65 -6.38 -25.90
N GLU A 209 -7.33 -6.26 -26.08
CA GLU A 209 -6.36 -7.19 -25.49
C GLU A 209 -6.40 -7.19 -23.95
N LEU A 210 -6.25 -8.39 -23.38
CA LEU A 210 -6.26 -8.66 -21.94
C LEU A 210 -4.88 -8.39 -21.36
N GLU A 211 -4.70 -7.29 -20.63
CA GLU A 211 -3.38 -6.88 -20.13
C GLU A 211 -3.34 -6.49 -18.65
N CYS A 212 -4.48 -6.47 -17.95
CA CYS A 212 -4.52 -6.04 -16.54
C CYS A 212 -4.78 -7.17 -15.54
N TYR A 213 -4.70 -6.85 -14.25
CA TYR A 213 -4.93 -7.84 -13.20
C TYR A 213 -6.36 -8.38 -13.21
N PHE A 214 -7.35 -7.53 -13.49
CA PHE A 214 -8.74 -7.97 -13.56
C PHE A 214 -8.95 -9.02 -14.65
N ASP A 215 -8.40 -8.77 -15.85
CA ASP A 215 -8.48 -9.71 -16.97
C ASP A 215 -7.87 -11.07 -16.59
N TYR A 216 -6.68 -11.04 -15.96
CA TYR A 216 -6.01 -12.23 -15.45
C TYR A 216 -6.83 -12.99 -14.39
N LEU A 217 -7.44 -12.29 -13.43
CA LEU A 217 -8.27 -12.93 -12.40
C LEU A 217 -9.52 -13.56 -13.02
N LEU A 218 -10.14 -12.89 -13.99
CA LEU A 218 -11.28 -13.44 -14.72
C LEU A 218 -10.92 -14.71 -15.50
N SER A 219 -9.69 -14.83 -16.03
CA SER A 219 -9.24 -16.02 -16.75
C SER A 219 -8.76 -17.15 -15.84
N GLU A 220 -7.94 -16.83 -14.83
CA GLU A 220 -7.14 -17.83 -14.10
C GLU A 220 -7.63 -18.12 -12.68
N ALA A 221 -8.43 -17.23 -12.07
CA ALA A 221 -8.85 -17.35 -10.67
C ALA A 221 -10.34 -17.75 -10.57
N LYS A 222 -10.70 -18.89 -11.19
CA LYS A 222 -12.08 -19.39 -11.26
C LYS A 222 -12.69 -19.77 -9.91
N GLU A 223 -11.83 -19.99 -8.92
CA GLU A 223 -12.19 -20.27 -7.53
C GLU A 223 -12.65 -19.03 -6.74
N LEU A 224 -12.36 -17.83 -7.22
CA LEU A 224 -12.67 -16.58 -6.53
C LEU A 224 -14.07 -16.08 -6.89
N THR A 225 -14.79 -15.57 -5.88
CA THR A 225 -16.06 -14.86 -6.11
C THR A 225 -15.82 -13.47 -6.72
N GLU A 226 -16.85 -12.89 -7.33
CA GLU A 226 -16.76 -11.52 -7.85
C GLU A 226 -16.43 -10.48 -6.76
N GLU A 227 -16.93 -10.70 -5.54
CA GLU A 227 -16.62 -9.86 -4.38
C GLU A 227 -15.14 -9.98 -3.98
N GLN A 228 -14.58 -11.19 -3.97
CA GLN A 228 -13.15 -11.40 -3.70
C GLN A 228 -12.27 -10.79 -4.81
N ILE A 229 -12.66 -10.93 -6.08
CA ILE A 229 -11.96 -10.29 -7.19
C ILE A 229 -11.99 -8.76 -7.01
N SER A 230 -13.15 -8.17 -6.74
CA SER A 230 -13.29 -6.73 -6.48
C SER A 230 -12.35 -6.24 -5.37
N MET A 231 -12.23 -7.02 -4.29
CA MET A 231 -11.31 -6.72 -3.19
C MET A 231 -9.84 -6.78 -3.59
N LEU A 232 -9.42 -7.78 -4.37
CA LEU A 232 -8.04 -7.89 -4.84
C LEU A 232 -7.67 -6.79 -5.83
N LEU A 233 -8.62 -6.34 -6.66
CA LEU A 233 -8.42 -5.16 -7.51
C LEU A 233 -8.27 -3.89 -6.68
N TRP A 234 -9.12 -3.75 -5.66
CA TRP A 234 -9.09 -2.61 -4.78
C TRP A 234 -7.81 -2.54 -3.94
N GLU A 235 -7.23 -3.68 -3.54
CA GLU A 235 -5.95 -3.77 -2.82
C GLU A 235 -4.84 -2.98 -3.53
N ILE A 236 -4.72 -3.11 -4.86
CA ILE A 236 -3.73 -2.36 -5.65
C ILE A 236 -4.04 -0.86 -5.63
N ILE A 237 -5.32 -0.53 -5.77
CA ILE A 237 -5.78 0.86 -5.87
C ILE A 237 -5.55 1.61 -4.55
N ILE A 238 -5.75 0.97 -3.40
CA ILE A 238 -5.52 1.61 -2.08
C ILE A 238 -4.04 1.61 -1.70
N GLU A 239 -3.28 0.55 -1.97
CA GLU A 239 -1.92 0.40 -1.43
C GLU A 239 -0.84 1.17 -2.20
N VAL A 240 -0.96 1.27 -3.53
CA VAL A 240 0.10 1.80 -4.39
C VAL A 240 0.23 3.33 -4.34
N PRO A 241 -0.86 4.12 -4.48
CA PRO A 241 -0.73 5.55 -4.75
C PRO A 241 -0.16 6.35 -3.59
N ASP A 242 -0.61 6.10 -2.36
CA ASP A 242 -0.23 6.95 -1.22
C ASP A 242 1.15 6.58 -0.67
N THR A 243 1.43 5.30 -0.47
CA THR A 243 2.71 4.83 0.11
C THR A 243 3.92 5.23 -0.73
N THR A 244 3.82 5.07 -2.06
CA THR A 244 4.88 5.44 -3.01
C THR A 244 5.09 6.95 -3.06
N VAL A 245 4.01 7.74 -3.01
CA VAL A 245 4.09 9.20 -2.99
C VAL A 245 4.72 9.70 -1.70
N VAL A 246 4.35 9.15 -0.55
CA VAL A 246 4.96 9.51 0.75
C VAL A 246 6.45 9.21 0.75
N ALA A 247 6.89 8.04 0.25
CA ALA A 247 8.31 7.71 0.15
C ALA A 247 9.07 8.69 -0.77
N ALA A 248 8.53 8.97 -1.96
CA ALA A 248 9.17 9.91 -2.88
C ALA A 248 9.19 11.35 -2.35
N GLU A 249 8.14 11.80 -1.67
CA GLU A 249 8.08 13.12 -1.07
C GLU A 249 9.13 13.28 0.03
N TRP A 250 9.31 12.29 0.90
CA TRP A 250 10.37 12.32 1.91
C TRP A 250 11.77 12.33 1.30
N ALA A 251 11.98 11.57 0.22
CA ALA A 251 13.25 11.60 -0.51
C ALA A 251 13.52 13.01 -1.06
N MET A 252 12.53 13.62 -1.72
CA MET A 252 12.64 14.99 -2.24
C MET A 252 12.88 16.03 -1.14
N PHE A 253 12.20 15.88 0.01
CA PHE A 253 12.38 16.76 1.16
C PHE A 253 13.80 16.68 1.73
N GLU A 254 14.35 15.48 1.91
CA GLU A 254 15.71 15.31 2.44
C GLU A 254 16.77 15.79 1.45
N LEU A 255 16.57 15.57 0.14
CA LEU A 255 17.45 16.11 -0.90
C LEU A 255 17.40 17.64 -0.97
N ALA A 256 16.23 18.25 -0.83
CA ALA A 256 16.07 19.70 -0.85
C ALA A 256 16.76 20.41 0.34
N LYS A 257 16.97 19.68 1.44
CA LYS A 257 17.70 20.19 2.61
C LYS A 257 19.23 20.08 2.49
N ASP A 258 19.74 19.24 1.59
CA ASP A 258 21.17 19.01 1.41
C ASP A 258 21.56 19.09 -0.07
N GLN A 259 22.04 20.27 -0.47
CA GLN A 259 22.46 20.53 -1.84
C GLN A 259 23.65 19.66 -2.28
N ASN A 260 24.52 19.23 -1.36
CA ASN A 260 25.66 18.38 -1.72
C ASN A 260 25.18 16.98 -2.12
N ARG A 261 24.23 16.41 -1.37
CA ARG A 261 23.60 15.13 -1.70
C ARG A 261 22.74 15.23 -2.95
N GLN A 262 21.98 16.31 -3.09
CA GLN A 262 21.21 16.56 -4.31
C GLN A 262 22.12 16.64 -5.54
N ASN A 263 23.24 17.36 -5.46
CA ASN A 263 24.20 17.47 -6.55
C ASN A 263 24.87 16.13 -6.87
N ARG A 264 25.22 15.33 -5.85
CA ARG A 264 25.76 13.98 -6.05
C ARG A 264 24.75 13.08 -6.76
N LEU A 265 23.49 13.13 -6.36
CA LEU A 265 22.42 12.37 -7.03
C LEU A 265 22.20 12.83 -8.47
N TYR A 266 22.29 14.14 -8.73
CA TYR A 266 22.18 14.68 -10.07
C TYR A 266 23.33 14.23 -10.99
N GLN A 267 24.57 14.20 -10.47
CA GLN A 267 25.76 13.80 -11.23
C GLN A 267 25.80 12.31 -11.56
N GLU A 268 25.26 11.44 -10.69
CA GLU A 268 25.34 9.99 -10.90
C GLU A 268 24.70 9.54 -12.24
N PRO A 269 23.42 9.85 -12.53
CA PRO A 269 22.83 9.53 -13.82
C PRO A 269 23.51 10.22 -15.00
N GLN A 270 24.01 11.46 -14.83
CA GLN A 270 24.75 12.14 -15.90
C GLN A 270 26.03 11.41 -16.29
N ASN A 271 26.76 10.87 -15.31
CA ASN A 271 27.99 10.16 -15.57
C ASN A 271 27.76 8.78 -16.20
N ILE A 272 26.61 8.14 -15.91
CA ILE A 272 26.32 6.77 -16.35
C ILE A 272 25.51 6.74 -17.65
N CYS A 273 24.47 7.56 -17.74
CA CYS A 273 23.54 7.60 -18.88
C CYS A 273 23.81 8.78 -19.83
N GLY A 274 24.64 9.76 -19.45
CA GLY A 274 24.90 10.94 -20.27
C GLY A 274 23.64 11.77 -20.51
N HIS A 275 23.30 11.96 -21.78
CA HIS A 275 22.09 12.65 -22.23
C HIS A 275 20.94 11.70 -22.56
N GLU A 276 21.14 10.39 -22.42
CA GLU A 276 20.08 9.41 -22.69
C GLU A 276 19.03 9.42 -21.57
N LYS A 277 17.79 9.11 -21.95
CA LYS A 277 16.70 8.95 -20.98
C LYS A 277 17.02 7.77 -20.06
N ILE A 278 16.93 7.98 -18.75
CA ILE A 278 17.08 6.92 -17.75
C ILE A 278 15.93 5.92 -17.92
N THR A 279 16.26 4.64 -18.07
CA THR A 279 15.31 3.52 -18.08
C THR A 279 15.42 2.68 -16.81
N GLU A 280 14.45 1.80 -16.59
CA GLU A 280 14.49 0.87 -15.46
C GLU A 280 15.71 -0.05 -15.45
N GLU A 281 16.26 -0.40 -16.64
CA GLU A 281 17.50 -1.17 -16.74
C GLU A 281 18.70 -0.44 -16.15
N ASN A 282 18.72 0.89 -16.26
CA ASN A 282 19.82 1.69 -15.73
C ASN A 282 19.80 1.76 -14.20
N LEU A 283 18.67 1.50 -13.52
CA LEU A 283 18.55 1.64 -12.06
C LEU A 283 19.59 0.80 -11.30
N ARG A 284 19.96 -0.39 -11.83
CA ARG A 284 21.00 -1.24 -11.22
C ARG A 284 22.40 -0.62 -11.26
N GLN A 285 22.61 0.34 -12.15
CA GLN A 285 23.86 1.06 -12.32
C GLN A 285 23.89 2.36 -11.51
N LEU A 286 22.80 2.73 -10.83
CA LEU A 286 22.65 3.96 -10.04
C LEU A 286 22.64 3.65 -8.53
N PRO A 287 23.78 3.23 -7.93
CA PRO A 287 23.83 2.79 -6.54
C PRO A 287 23.52 3.91 -5.55
N TYR A 288 23.82 5.16 -5.85
CA TYR A 288 23.52 6.29 -4.99
C TYR A 288 22.03 6.64 -5.00
N LEU A 289 21.36 6.59 -6.16
CA LEU A 289 19.89 6.64 -6.22
C LEU A 289 19.26 5.55 -5.35
N GLY A 290 19.78 4.32 -5.43
CA GLY A 290 19.37 3.22 -4.55
C GLY A 290 19.58 3.54 -3.07
N ALA A 291 20.76 4.07 -2.71
CA ALA A 291 21.08 4.46 -1.34
C ALA A 291 20.16 5.57 -0.81
N VAL A 292 19.80 6.56 -1.64
CA VAL A 292 18.85 7.63 -1.27
C VAL A 292 17.50 7.04 -0.88
N PHE A 293 16.95 6.12 -1.68
CA PHE A 293 15.67 5.49 -1.35
C PHE A 293 15.77 4.55 -0.14
N HIS A 294 16.86 3.79 -0.01
CA HIS A 294 17.08 2.95 1.17
C HIS A 294 17.16 3.78 2.46
N GLU A 295 17.88 4.90 2.45
CA GLU A 295 17.99 5.79 3.61
C GLU A 295 16.66 6.51 3.88
N THR A 296 15.93 6.89 2.84
CA THR A 296 14.59 7.47 2.96
C THR A 296 13.63 6.49 3.64
N LEU A 297 13.59 5.22 3.19
CA LEU A 297 12.73 4.20 3.80
C LEU A 297 13.18 3.81 5.21
N ARG A 298 14.48 3.86 5.50
CA ARG A 298 15.00 3.68 6.86
C ARG A 298 14.44 4.74 7.79
N LYS A 299 14.53 6.02 7.41
CA LYS A 299 14.13 7.17 8.25
C LYS A 299 12.61 7.41 8.27
N HIS A 300 11.97 7.28 7.13
CA HIS A 300 10.62 7.76 6.83
C HIS A 300 9.77 6.69 6.14
N SER A 301 9.81 5.45 6.65
CA SER A 301 8.93 4.38 6.15
C SER A 301 7.47 4.86 6.17
N PRO A 302 6.74 4.81 5.03
CA PRO A 302 5.31 5.15 5.00
C PRO A 302 4.48 4.28 5.96
N VAL A 303 4.96 3.07 6.25
CA VAL A 303 4.37 2.14 7.21
C VAL A 303 5.39 1.89 8.34
N PRO A 304 5.39 2.70 9.42
CA PRO A 304 6.36 2.57 10.51
C PRO A 304 6.04 1.43 11.48
N ILE A 305 4.79 0.96 11.50
CA ILE A 305 4.34 -0.20 12.26
C ILE A 305 3.61 -1.13 11.29
N ILE A 306 4.09 -2.37 11.17
CA ILE A 306 3.47 -3.37 10.30
C ILE A 306 2.12 -3.80 10.92
N PRO A 307 1.09 -4.13 10.11
CA PRO A 307 -0.14 -4.73 10.63
C PRO A 307 0.12 -5.87 11.61
N PHE A 308 -0.59 -5.85 12.73
CA PHE A 308 -0.30 -6.71 13.87
C PHE A 308 -0.43 -8.20 13.52
N ARG A 309 0.38 -9.01 14.18
CA ARG A 309 0.32 -10.47 14.12
C ARG A 309 -0.29 -11.01 15.40
N TYR A 310 -1.10 -12.05 15.28
CA TYR A 310 -1.74 -12.68 16.42
C TYR A 310 -1.02 -13.97 16.80
N VAL A 311 -0.70 -14.09 18.09
CA VAL A 311 -0.07 -15.29 18.66
C VAL A 311 -1.16 -16.31 18.96
N HIS A 312 -1.31 -17.34 18.13
CA HIS A 312 -2.37 -18.34 18.31
C HIS A 312 -1.92 -19.58 19.10
N GLU A 313 -0.62 -19.72 19.35
CA GLU A 313 -0.04 -20.73 20.24
C GLU A 313 1.10 -20.11 21.06
N ASP A 314 1.31 -20.60 22.27
CA ASP A 314 2.41 -20.15 23.15
C ASP A 314 3.75 -20.28 22.41
N THR A 315 4.58 -19.23 22.50
CA THR A 315 5.87 -19.20 21.81
C THR A 315 6.94 -18.52 22.67
N GLU A 316 8.15 -18.41 22.13
CA GLU A 316 9.26 -17.71 22.76
C GLU A 316 9.87 -16.73 21.75
N LEU A 317 10.09 -15.49 22.18
CA LEU A 317 10.75 -14.45 21.38
C LEU A 317 11.82 -13.75 22.22
N GLY A 318 13.05 -13.72 21.72
CA GLY A 318 14.17 -13.07 22.42
C GLY A 318 14.45 -13.62 23.81
N GLY A 319 14.16 -14.91 24.05
CA GLY A 319 14.31 -15.55 25.37
C GLY A 319 13.12 -15.37 26.32
N PHE A 320 12.05 -14.71 25.89
CA PHE A 320 10.86 -14.47 26.71
C PHE A 320 9.69 -15.33 26.25
N HIS A 321 8.98 -15.93 27.21
CA HIS A 321 7.72 -16.61 26.93
C HIS A 321 6.64 -15.61 26.52
N VAL A 322 5.97 -15.91 25.40
CA VAL A 322 4.88 -15.13 24.83
C VAL A 322 3.62 -16.01 24.79
N PRO A 323 2.58 -15.69 25.58
CA PRO A 323 1.39 -16.52 25.64
C PRO A 323 0.50 -16.34 24.39
N ALA A 324 -0.22 -17.39 24.04
CA ALA A 324 -1.31 -17.33 23.07
C ALA A 324 -2.36 -16.27 23.49
N GLY A 325 -2.94 -15.61 22.50
CA GLY A 325 -3.83 -14.46 22.70
C GLY A 325 -3.14 -13.10 22.69
N SER A 326 -1.81 -13.07 22.59
CA SER A 326 -1.05 -11.82 22.45
C SER A 326 -1.08 -11.29 21.01
N GLU A 327 -0.83 -10.00 20.85
CA GLU A 327 -0.62 -9.34 19.56
C GLU A 327 0.81 -8.83 19.46
N ILE A 328 1.47 -9.06 18.32
CA ILE A 328 2.83 -8.60 18.04
C ILE A 328 2.76 -7.37 17.13
N ALA A 329 3.33 -6.27 17.60
CA ALA A 329 3.48 -5.04 16.83
C ALA A 329 4.95 -4.86 16.42
N ILE A 330 5.26 -5.06 15.14
CA ILE A 330 6.62 -4.85 14.63
C ILE A 330 6.81 -3.36 14.35
N ASN A 331 7.62 -2.71 15.17
CA ASN A 331 7.94 -1.29 15.03
C ASN A 331 9.17 -1.13 14.13
N LEU A 332 8.93 -1.01 12.83
CA LEU A 332 9.98 -0.80 11.83
C LEU A 332 10.77 0.47 12.10
N TYR A 333 10.11 1.55 12.54
CA TYR A 333 10.81 2.78 12.91
C TYR A 333 11.79 2.54 14.06
N GLY A 334 11.37 1.82 15.10
CA GLY A 334 12.23 1.43 16.23
C GLY A 334 13.45 0.65 15.76
N CYS A 335 13.25 -0.38 14.93
CA CYS A 335 14.32 -1.20 14.35
C CYS A 335 15.29 -0.36 13.52
N ASN A 336 14.77 0.55 12.69
CA ASN A 336 15.55 1.40 11.79
C ASN A 336 16.30 2.53 12.50
N MET A 337 15.94 2.82 13.76
CA MET A 337 16.56 3.84 14.60
C MET A 337 17.45 3.25 15.72
N ASP A 338 17.65 1.92 15.72
CA ASP A 338 18.48 1.25 16.71
C ASP A 338 19.96 1.62 16.55
N LYS A 339 20.50 2.32 17.56
CA LYS A 339 21.91 2.73 17.63
C LYS A 339 22.90 1.57 17.69
N LYS A 340 22.45 0.35 18.02
CA LYS A 340 23.29 -0.85 17.97
C LYS A 340 23.49 -1.37 16.55
N LYS A 341 22.61 -1.01 15.62
CA LYS A 341 22.62 -1.46 14.22
C LYS A 341 23.03 -0.35 13.25
N TRP A 342 22.71 0.89 13.58
CA TRP A 342 22.96 2.05 12.74
C TRP A 342 23.87 3.04 13.45
N GLU A 343 24.94 3.45 12.79
CA GLU A 343 25.73 4.58 13.23
C GLU A 343 24.93 5.87 13.02
N ASN A 344 24.79 6.69 14.07
CA ASN A 344 24.11 7.98 14.00
C ASN A 344 22.71 7.96 13.34
N PRO A 345 21.76 7.11 13.79
CA PRO A 345 20.50 6.84 13.08
C PRO A 345 19.59 8.06 12.87
N ARG A 346 19.82 9.13 13.64
CA ARG A 346 19.07 10.39 13.62
C ARG A 346 19.81 11.53 12.93
N VAL A 347 21.10 11.37 12.62
CA VAL A 347 21.86 12.40 11.91
C VAL A 347 21.40 12.38 10.46
N GLU A 348 21.32 13.57 9.87
CA GLU A 348 21.04 13.73 8.45
C GLU A 348 22.24 13.16 7.68
N ALA A 349 22.08 11.92 7.19
CA ALA A 349 22.99 10.97 6.52
C ALA A 349 23.89 11.45 5.38
#